data_AF-A0A9D8JTP6-F1
#
_entry.id   AF-A0A9D8JTP6-F1
#
_cell.length_a   1.000
_cell.length_b   1.000
_cell.length_c   1.000
_cell.angle_alpha   90.00
_cell.angle_beta   90.00
_cell.angle_gamma   90.00
#
_symmetry.space_group_name_H-M   'P 1'
#
loop_
_entity.id
_entity.type
_entity.pdbx_description
1 polymer ?
#
loop_
_entity_poly.entity_id
_entity_poly.type
_entity_poly.pdbx_seq_one_letter_code
_entity_poly.pdbx_strand_id
1 'polypeptide(L)'
;MEGRSHTGIMFTMNGCKDPAQEADWNHWYNTTHRTDMLKHGVFTQMTRFKKIDGLTPTAEPMYLAIYETSKPDPVAAYAEQRERSKANPPQLHPALASGTAAVVKSHRTYGGDGKGKRASGVVVAQVHAKDPALDGQFNEWYDRHHGREVTAAGGFYTATRYINADPKPGQARNIIVYETDIADPAKAQAGIREHGKTMVPSPMPLEVVTFAVYKRI
;
A
#
# COMPACT_ATOMS: atom_id res chain seq x y z
N MET A 1 -10.39 -0.66 0.86
CA MET A 1 -9.98 -1.52 -0.27
C MET A 1 -11.09 -2.49 -0.56
N GLU A 2 -11.18 -3.03 -1.78
CA GLU A 2 -12.23 -4.00 -2.18
C GLU A 2 -13.65 -3.49 -1.88
N GLY A 3 -13.85 -2.19 -2.06
CA GLY A 3 -15.11 -1.49 -1.74
C GLY A 3 -15.47 -1.37 -0.26
N ARG A 4 -14.61 -1.82 0.66
CA ARG A 4 -14.76 -1.57 2.10
C ARG A 4 -14.41 -0.13 2.44
N SER A 5 -15.26 0.52 3.23
CA SER A 5 -15.00 1.85 3.79
C SER A 5 -13.96 1.79 4.91
N HIS A 6 -12.98 2.68 4.86
CA HIS A 6 -11.95 2.84 5.89
C HIS A 6 -11.47 4.29 5.92
N THR A 7 -11.00 4.75 7.08
CA THR A 7 -10.44 6.09 7.30
C THR A 7 -8.94 6.12 7.04
N GLY A 8 -8.29 4.96 6.95
CA GLY A 8 -6.87 4.85 6.64
C GLY A 8 -6.41 3.40 6.55
N ILE A 9 -5.11 3.24 6.34
CA ILE A 9 -4.44 1.94 6.38
C ILE A 9 -3.16 2.05 7.20
N MET A 10 -2.72 0.92 7.76
CA MET A 10 -1.30 0.68 7.97
C MET A 10 -0.82 -0.22 6.84
N PHE A 11 0.32 0.09 6.22
CA PHE A 11 1.00 -0.88 5.36
C PHE A 11 2.33 -1.25 5.97
N THR A 12 2.74 -2.50 5.75
CA THR A 12 4.08 -2.98 6.07
C THR A 12 4.67 -3.67 4.86
N MET A 13 5.86 -3.27 4.46
CA MET A 13 6.68 -3.97 3.48
C MET A 13 7.81 -4.67 4.24
N ASN A 14 7.83 -6.00 4.24
CA ASN A 14 8.79 -6.81 4.99
C ASN A 14 9.17 -8.09 4.22
N GLY A 15 10.03 -8.92 4.82
CA GLY A 15 10.47 -10.16 4.21
C GLY A 15 10.84 -11.23 5.24
N CYS A 16 11.20 -12.39 4.71
CA CYS A 16 11.85 -13.45 5.46
C CYS A 16 13.36 -13.37 5.20
N LYS A 17 14.18 -13.24 6.24
CA LYS A 17 15.66 -13.19 6.10
C LYS A 17 16.28 -14.58 5.91
N ASP A 18 15.49 -15.64 6.08
CA ASP A 18 15.91 -17.03 5.90
C ASP A 18 14.93 -17.73 4.94
N PRO A 19 15.34 -18.01 3.69
CA PRO A 19 14.50 -18.71 2.72
C PRO A 19 14.01 -20.08 3.20
N ALA A 20 14.79 -20.80 4.03
CA ALA A 20 14.39 -22.11 4.55
C ALA A 20 13.20 -22.01 5.53
N GLN A 21 12.99 -20.83 6.13
CA GLN A 21 11.89 -20.55 7.05
C GLN A 21 10.74 -19.79 6.38
N GLU A 22 10.78 -19.54 5.06
CA GLU A 22 9.78 -18.68 4.40
C GLU A 22 8.35 -19.23 4.52
N ALA A 23 8.17 -20.55 4.45
CA ALA A 23 6.87 -21.20 4.61
C ALA A 23 6.31 -21.03 6.03
N ASP A 24 7.13 -21.35 7.05
CA ASP A 24 6.76 -21.23 8.46
C ASP A 24 6.51 -19.76 8.85
N TRP A 25 7.35 -18.85 8.37
CA TRP A 25 7.16 -17.41 8.54
C TRP A 25 5.84 -16.93 7.94
N ASN A 26 5.50 -17.38 6.72
CA ASN A 26 4.23 -17.02 6.09
C ASN A 26 3.03 -17.60 6.85
N HIS A 27 3.14 -18.82 7.36
CA HIS A 27 2.12 -19.43 8.20
C HIS A 27 1.90 -18.62 9.49
N TRP A 28 2.97 -18.30 10.22
CA TRP A 28 2.93 -17.42 11.40
C TRP A 28 2.30 -16.06 11.08
N TYR A 29 2.67 -15.45 9.95
CA TYR A 29 2.16 -14.12 9.60
C TYR A 29 0.64 -14.17 9.36
N ASN A 30 0.17 -15.19 8.65
CA ASN A 30 -1.25 -15.36 8.30
C ASN A 30 -2.12 -15.77 9.49
N THR A 31 -1.54 -16.35 10.54
CA THR A 31 -2.26 -16.88 11.71
C THR A 31 -1.98 -16.03 12.96
N THR A 32 -0.84 -16.22 13.60
CA THR A 32 -0.44 -15.58 14.86
C THR A 32 -0.32 -14.06 14.72
N HIS A 33 0.51 -13.58 13.79
CA HIS A 33 0.77 -12.13 13.66
C HIS A 33 -0.51 -11.37 13.28
N ARG A 34 -1.26 -11.88 12.30
CA ARG A 34 -2.56 -11.33 11.92
C ARG A 34 -3.49 -11.21 13.13
N THR A 35 -3.61 -12.27 13.93
CA THR A 35 -4.49 -12.28 15.10
C THR A 35 -4.03 -11.24 16.13
N ASP A 36 -2.73 -11.17 16.40
CA ASP A 36 -2.15 -10.18 17.31
C ASP A 36 -2.40 -8.73 16.86
N MET A 37 -2.35 -8.47 15.55
CA MET A 37 -2.59 -7.14 15.00
C MET A 37 -4.07 -6.74 15.03
N LEU A 38 -4.99 -7.70 14.83
CA LEU A 38 -6.43 -7.43 14.76
C LEU A 38 -7.12 -7.43 16.13
N LYS A 39 -6.64 -8.21 17.12
CA LYS A 39 -7.31 -8.39 18.41
C LYS A 39 -7.52 -7.10 19.22
N HIS A 40 -6.75 -6.07 18.95
CA HIS A 40 -6.82 -4.79 19.67
C HIS A 40 -7.86 -3.81 19.10
N GLY A 41 -8.52 -4.16 17.99
CA GLY A 41 -9.63 -3.37 17.44
C GLY A 41 -9.22 -2.03 16.81
N VAL A 42 -7.92 -1.79 16.59
CA VAL A 42 -7.44 -0.65 15.76
C VAL A 42 -7.64 -0.95 14.28
N PHE A 43 -7.30 -2.16 13.86
CA PHE A 43 -7.45 -2.62 12.48
C PHE A 43 -8.62 -3.60 12.38
N THR A 44 -9.35 -3.52 11.27
CA THR A 44 -10.54 -4.34 11.01
C THR A 44 -10.27 -5.48 10.04
N GLN A 45 -9.25 -5.34 9.21
CA GLN A 45 -8.88 -6.34 8.21
C GLN A 45 -7.37 -6.30 7.95
N MET A 46 -6.81 -7.44 7.57
CA MET A 46 -5.46 -7.55 7.01
C MET A 46 -5.53 -8.30 5.68
N THR A 47 -4.86 -7.77 4.66
CA THR A 47 -4.62 -8.46 3.38
C THR A 47 -3.13 -8.53 3.10
N ARG A 48 -2.65 -9.64 2.54
CA ARG A 48 -1.25 -9.82 2.17
C ARG A 48 -1.05 -10.06 0.69
N PHE A 49 0.14 -9.65 0.24
CA PHE A 49 0.57 -9.77 -1.13
C PHE A 49 2.08 -10.09 -1.18
N LYS A 50 2.50 -10.83 -2.20
CA LYS A 50 3.89 -11.09 -2.54
C LYS A 50 4.27 -10.28 -3.78
N LYS A 51 5.42 -9.63 -3.74
CA LYS A 51 5.98 -8.84 -4.85
C LYS A 51 6.21 -9.75 -6.05
N ILE A 52 5.96 -9.22 -7.25
CA ILE A 52 6.36 -9.86 -8.50
C ILE A 52 7.73 -9.31 -8.89
N ASP A 53 8.74 -10.16 -8.91
CA ASP A 53 10.12 -9.77 -9.21
C ASP A 53 10.31 -9.31 -10.66
N GLY A 54 11.32 -8.46 -10.88
CA GLY A 54 11.71 -7.98 -12.21
C GLY A 54 10.81 -6.90 -12.82
N LEU A 55 9.73 -6.50 -12.13
CA LEU A 55 8.83 -5.42 -12.57
C LEU A 55 9.10 -4.08 -11.91
N THR A 56 10.05 -4.03 -10.97
CA THR A 56 10.35 -2.86 -10.15
C THR A 56 11.86 -2.64 -10.10
N PRO A 57 12.34 -1.39 -10.21
CA PRO A 57 13.77 -1.08 -10.18
C PRO A 57 14.37 -1.11 -8.76
N THR A 58 13.52 -1.27 -7.74
CA THR A 58 13.82 -1.02 -6.34
C THR A 58 13.90 -2.34 -5.57
N ALA A 59 14.85 -2.42 -4.63
CA ALA A 59 15.08 -3.59 -3.78
C ALA A 59 14.00 -3.74 -2.68
N GLU A 60 12.73 -3.44 -3.00
CA GLU A 60 11.66 -3.44 -2.00
C GLU A 60 11.48 -4.83 -1.37
N PRO A 61 11.06 -4.89 -0.10
CA PRO A 61 10.80 -6.17 0.55
C PRO A 61 9.77 -7.01 -0.20
N MET A 62 9.92 -8.34 -0.12
CA MET A 62 9.13 -9.30 -0.91
C MET A 62 7.64 -9.34 -0.56
N TYR A 63 7.24 -8.87 0.61
CA TYR A 63 5.88 -9.01 1.10
C TYR A 63 5.30 -7.68 1.54
N LEU A 64 4.04 -7.49 1.19
CA LEU A 64 3.21 -6.37 1.59
C LEU A 64 2.06 -6.89 2.44
N ALA A 65 1.85 -6.32 3.62
CA ALA A 65 0.61 -6.45 4.36
C ALA A 65 -0.07 -5.07 4.45
N ILE A 66 -1.35 -5.03 4.16
CA ILE A 66 -2.19 -3.84 4.32
C ILE A 66 -3.24 -4.14 5.38
N TYR A 67 -3.29 -3.30 6.40
CA TYR A 67 -4.25 -3.33 7.49
C TYR A 67 -5.20 -2.15 7.34
N GLU A 68 -6.49 -2.42 7.25
CA GLU A 68 -7.52 -1.37 7.13
C GLU A 68 -7.99 -0.93 8.50
N THR A 69 -8.29 0.37 8.67
CA THR A 69 -8.84 0.91 9.92
C THR A 69 -9.96 1.90 9.66
N SER A 70 -10.95 1.92 10.55
CA SER A 70 -12.04 2.90 10.55
C SER A 70 -11.92 3.88 11.72
N LYS A 71 -10.78 3.92 12.41
CA LYS A 71 -10.54 4.89 13.49
C LYS A 71 -10.51 6.31 12.91
N PRO A 72 -11.21 7.30 13.49
CA PRO A 72 -11.22 8.67 12.96
C PRO A 72 -9.82 9.27 12.81
N ASP A 73 -8.93 8.98 13.76
CA ASP A 73 -7.49 9.22 13.63
C ASP A 73 -6.71 7.90 13.65
N PRO A 74 -6.39 7.34 12.47
CA PRO A 74 -5.58 6.13 12.35
C PRO A 74 -4.22 6.22 13.05
N VAL A 75 -3.55 7.38 12.95
CA VAL A 75 -2.18 7.57 13.42
C VAL A 75 -2.16 7.59 14.95
N ALA A 76 -3.04 8.38 15.57
CA ALA A 76 -3.15 8.45 17.02
C ALA A 76 -3.59 7.11 17.62
N ALA A 77 -4.59 6.44 17.01
CA ALA A 77 -5.08 5.15 17.48
C ALA A 77 -3.99 4.07 17.43
N TYR A 78 -3.16 4.06 16.38
CA TYR A 78 -2.06 3.11 16.30
C TYR A 78 -0.91 3.45 17.25
N ALA A 79 -0.59 4.74 17.45
CA ALA A 79 0.43 5.16 18.41
C ALA A 79 0.07 4.71 19.84
N GLU A 80 -1.16 4.98 20.27
CA GLU A 80 -1.70 4.54 21.56
C GLU A 80 -1.63 3.00 21.71
N GLN A 81 -1.99 2.29 20.63
CA GLN A 81 -1.89 0.83 20.62
C GLN A 81 -0.44 0.34 20.76
N ARG A 82 0.52 0.97 20.07
CA ARG A 82 1.93 0.61 20.21
C ARG A 82 2.44 0.83 21.62
N GLU A 83 2.02 1.90 22.28
CA GLU A 83 2.36 2.16 23.68
C GLU A 83 1.80 1.07 24.61
N ARG A 84 0.52 0.70 24.45
CA ARG A 84 -0.08 -0.41 25.21
C ARG A 84 0.63 -1.75 24.98
N SER A 85 1.00 -2.04 23.73
CA SER A 85 1.69 -3.27 23.37
C SER A 85 3.10 -3.38 23.94
N LYS A 86 3.70 -2.33 24.53
CA LYS A 86 5.01 -2.45 25.20
C LYS A 86 4.97 -3.39 26.40
N ALA A 87 3.84 -3.48 27.10
CA ALA A 87 3.66 -4.38 28.25
C ALA A 87 3.53 -5.86 27.83
N ASN A 88 3.07 -6.11 26.61
CA ASN A 88 2.94 -7.45 26.04
C ASN A 88 3.17 -7.37 24.51
N PRO A 89 4.44 -7.37 24.08
CA PRO A 89 4.77 -7.17 22.68
C PRO A 89 4.27 -8.35 21.83
N PRO A 90 3.90 -8.12 20.55
CA PRO A 90 3.53 -9.19 19.65
C PRO A 90 4.70 -10.17 19.49
N GLN A 91 4.40 -11.46 19.44
CA GLN A 91 5.41 -12.49 19.25
C GLN A 91 5.95 -12.40 17.82
N LEU A 92 7.20 -11.96 17.65
CA LEU A 92 7.83 -11.88 16.33
C LEU A 92 8.44 -13.23 15.93
N HIS A 93 8.25 -13.63 14.67
CA HIS A 93 8.95 -14.76 14.10
C HIS A 93 10.46 -14.43 13.96
N PRO A 94 11.38 -15.34 14.34
CA PRO A 94 12.82 -15.07 14.31
C PRO A 94 13.34 -14.73 12.92
N ALA A 95 12.72 -15.27 11.86
CA ALA A 95 13.06 -15.00 10.47
C ALA A 95 12.49 -13.69 9.89
N LEU A 96 11.74 -12.89 10.66
CA LEU A 96 11.25 -11.59 10.20
C LEU A 96 12.43 -10.67 9.87
N ALA A 97 12.49 -10.19 8.62
CA ALA A 97 13.41 -9.15 8.19
C ALA A 97 12.85 -7.76 8.51
N SER A 98 13.74 -6.83 8.84
CA SER A 98 13.39 -5.41 8.96
C SER A 98 12.75 -4.90 7.67
N GLY A 99 11.83 -3.96 7.81
CA GLY A 99 11.06 -3.43 6.70
C GLY A 99 10.47 -2.07 7.01
N THR A 100 9.67 -1.56 6.08
CA THR A 100 9.01 -0.27 6.22
C THR A 100 7.60 -0.48 6.74
N ALA A 101 7.18 0.35 7.71
CA ALA A 101 5.80 0.44 8.15
C ALA A 101 5.37 1.91 8.23
N ALA A 102 4.15 2.20 7.82
CA ALA A 102 3.53 3.51 8.04
C ALA A 102 2.01 3.39 8.20
N VAL A 103 1.45 4.25 9.02
CA VAL A 103 0.01 4.45 9.15
C VAL A 103 -0.36 5.74 8.44
N VAL A 104 -1.30 5.65 7.51
CA VAL A 104 -1.62 6.73 6.58
C VAL A 104 -3.13 6.93 6.51
N LYS A 105 -3.55 8.19 6.38
CA LYS A 105 -4.96 8.58 6.31
C LYS A 105 -5.46 8.45 4.88
N SER A 106 -6.65 7.90 4.70
CA SER A 106 -7.31 7.87 3.39
C SER A 106 -7.59 9.31 2.95
N HIS A 107 -7.31 9.61 1.69
CA HIS A 107 -7.52 10.95 1.14
C HIS A 107 -8.54 10.96 0.02
N ARG A 108 -8.35 10.12 -1.01
CA ARG A 108 -9.29 10.03 -2.13
C ARG A 108 -9.20 8.67 -2.81
N THR A 109 -10.35 8.17 -3.28
CA THR A 109 -10.42 7.01 -4.18
C THR A 109 -10.91 7.45 -5.56
N TYR A 110 -10.31 6.90 -6.60
CA TYR A 110 -10.67 7.05 -8.01
C TYR A 110 -11.13 5.70 -8.57
N GLY A 111 -11.85 5.72 -9.70
CA GLY A 111 -12.40 4.53 -10.34
C GLY A 111 -13.78 4.12 -9.81
N GLY A 112 -14.10 2.83 -9.94
CA GLY A 112 -15.36 2.28 -9.43
C GLY A 112 -15.38 2.18 -7.90
N ASP A 113 -16.52 1.76 -7.34
CA ASP A 113 -16.64 1.60 -5.88
C ASP A 113 -16.02 0.30 -5.34
N GLY A 114 -15.48 -0.56 -6.22
CA GLY A 114 -14.81 -1.81 -5.88
C GLY A 114 -15.71 -2.86 -5.20
N LYS A 115 -17.02 -2.61 -5.06
CA LYS A 115 -17.93 -3.52 -4.36
C LYS A 115 -18.06 -4.85 -5.11
N GLY A 116 -18.01 -5.93 -4.35
CA GLY A 116 -18.08 -7.30 -4.90
C GLY A 116 -16.82 -7.76 -5.62
N LYS A 117 -15.79 -6.91 -5.75
CA LYS A 117 -14.49 -7.29 -6.29
C LYS A 117 -13.55 -7.72 -5.18
N ARG A 118 -12.68 -8.68 -5.50
CA ARG A 118 -11.56 -9.09 -4.67
C ARG A 118 -10.28 -8.81 -5.45
N ALA A 119 -9.33 -8.10 -4.85
CA ALA A 119 -8.12 -7.73 -5.58
C ALA A 119 -7.25 -8.98 -5.79
N SER A 120 -7.00 -9.38 -7.04
CA SER A 120 -6.01 -10.39 -7.41
C SER A 120 -4.58 -9.90 -7.15
N GLY A 121 -4.38 -8.58 -7.20
CA GLY A 121 -3.15 -7.93 -6.81
C GLY A 121 -3.31 -6.43 -6.64
N VAL A 122 -2.20 -5.78 -6.28
CA VAL A 122 -2.14 -4.34 -6.12
C VAL A 122 -0.85 -3.79 -6.73
N VAL A 123 -0.90 -2.54 -7.17
CA VAL A 123 0.31 -1.73 -7.35
C VAL A 123 0.38 -0.71 -6.23
N VAL A 124 1.53 -0.61 -5.57
CA VAL A 124 1.79 0.41 -4.56
C VAL A 124 2.81 1.39 -5.11
N ALA A 125 2.43 2.66 -5.16
CA ALA A 125 3.34 3.76 -5.50
C ALA A 125 3.49 4.69 -4.28
N GLN A 126 4.73 4.92 -3.86
CA GLN A 126 5.08 5.99 -2.94
C GLN A 126 5.75 7.10 -3.75
N VAL A 127 5.10 8.26 -3.84
CA VAL A 127 5.52 9.33 -4.75
C VAL A 127 5.26 10.72 -4.15
N HIS A 128 6.11 11.67 -4.48
CA HIS A 128 5.90 13.09 -4.16
C HIS A 128 6.56 13.97 -5.23
N ALA A 129 6.23 15.26 -5.21
CA ALA A 129 6.96 16.24 -6.02
C ALA A 129 8.40 16.34 -5.49
N LYS A 130 9.39 16.34 -6.39
CA LYS A 130 10.80 16.45 -6.01
C LYS A 130 11.09 17.74 -5.22
N ASP A 131 10.36 18.81 -5.55
CA ASP A 131 10.32 20.04 -4.77
C ASP A 131 9.04 20.05 -3.90
N PRO A 132 9.16 20.03 -2.55
CA PRO A 132 8.01 20.09 -1.65
C PRO A 132 7.12 21.33 -1.84
N ALA A 133 7.64 22.44 -2.37
CA ALA A 133 6.83 23.62 -2.68
C ALA A 133 5.76 23.34 -3.76
N LEU A 134 5.94 22.27 -4.55
CA LEU A 134 5.02 21.86 -5.62
C LEU A 134 4.01 20.80 -5.19
N ASP A 135 3.94 20.45 -3.89
CA ASP A 135 2.96 19.48 -3.36
C ASP A 135 1.50 19.85 -3.73
N GLY A 136 1.17 21.15 -3.72
CA GLY A 136 -0.16 21.63 -4.14
C GLY A 136 -0.44 21.32 -5.61
N GLN A 137 0.54 21.57 -6.48
CA GLN A 137 0.43 21.29 -7.91
C GLN A 137 0.37 19.78 -8.18
N PHE A 138 1.12 18.96 -7.42
CA PHE A 138 1.04 17.50 -7.49
C PHE A 138 -0.37 17.02 -7.16
N ASN A 139 -0.95 17.51 -6.06
CA ASN A 139 -2.27 17.11 -5.62
C ASN A 139 -3.34 17.49 -6.66
N GLU A 140 -3.26 18.69 -7.23
CA GLU A 140 -4.18 19.14 -8.27
C GLU A 140 -4.08 18.28 -9.53
N TRP A 141 -2.88 18.09 -10.06
CA TRP A 141 -2.66 17.25 -11.24
C TRP A 141 -3.17 15.83 -11.01
N TYR A 142 -2.87 15.25 -9.85
CA TYR A 142 -3.25 13.88 -9.54
C TYR A 142 -4.77 13.74 -9.41
N ASP A 143 -5.45 14.70 -8.75
CA ASP A 143 -6.91 14.69 -8.56
C ASP A 143 -7.69 14.90 -9.86
N ARG A 144 -7.21 15.82 -10.71
CA ARG A 144 -7.89 16.21 -11.94
C ARG A 144 -7.61 15.26 -13.09
N HIS A 145 -6.40 14.71 -13.17
CA HIS A 145 -5.93 13.93 -14.31
C HIS A 145 -5.52 12.53 -13.88
N HIS A 146 -4.36 12.40 -13.23
CA HIS A 146 -3.66 11.11 -13.14
C HIS A 146 -4.50 9.98 -12.53
N GLY A 147 -5.10 10.20 -11.35
CA GLY A 147 -5.87 9.14 -10.67
C GLY A 147 -7.07 8.65 -11.48
N ARG A 148 -7.70 9.55 -12.24
CA ARG A 148 -8.86 9.24 -13.11
C ARG A 148 -8.43 8.53 -14.38
N GLU A 149 -7.38 9.03 -15.03
CA GLU A 149 -6.86 8.45 -16.26
C GLU A 149 -6.33 7.03 -16.05
N VAL A 150 -5.62 6.77 -14.94
CA VAL A 150 -5.12 5.41 -14.60
C VAL A 150 -6.28 4.42 -14.44
N THR A 151 -7.36 4.82 -13.77
CA THR A 151 -8.51 3.93 -13.53
C THR A 151 -9.39 3.78 -14.78
N ALA A 152 -9.46 4.80 -15.64
CA ALA A 152 -10.17 4.74 -16.92
C ALA A 152 -9.50 3.81 -17.96
N ALA A 153 -8.19 3.60 -17.85
CA ALA A 153 -7.41 2.74 -18.74
C ALA A 153 -7.71 1.23 -18.60
N GLY A 154 -8.49 0.82 -17.59
CA GLY A 154 -9.05 -0.53 -17.47
C GLY A 154 -8.16 -1.59 -16.81
N GLY A 155 -6.91 -1.26 -16.44
CA GLY A 155 -6.02 -2.17 -15.70
C GLY A 155 -6.31 -2.26 -14.20
N PHE A 156 -6.82 -1.17 -13.61
CA PHE A 156 -7.15 -1.07 -12.19
C PHE A 156 -8.59 -0.60 -12.01
N TYR A 157 -9.34 -1.26 -11.12
CA TYR A 157 -10.72 -0.88 -10.86
C TYR A 157 -10.84 0.26 -9.83
N THR A 158 -9.86 0.39 -8.94
CA THR A 158 -9.73 1.49 -7.98
C THR A 158 -8.29 1.98 -7.90
N ALA A 159 -8.14 3.26 -7.56
CA ALA A 159 -6.90 3.83 -7.06
C ALA A 159 -7.21 4.60 -5.78
N THR A 160 -6.67 4.21 -4.64
CA THR A 160 -6.84 4.96 -3.39
C THR A 160 -5.54 5.65 -3.01
N ARG A 161 -5.58 6.99 -2.94
CA ARG A 161 -4.50 7.82 -2.42
C ARG A 161 -4.67 7.99 -0.92
N TYR A 162 -3.57 7.78 -0.21
CA TYR A 162 -3.40 7.99 1.21
C TYR A 162 -2.31 9.04 1.45
N ILE A 163 -2.44 9.74 2.57
CA ILE A 163 -1.51 10.79 2.99
C ILE A 163 -0.79 10.34 4.26
N ASN A 164 0.54 10.32 4.17
CA ASN A 164 1.42 10.23 5.30
C ASN A 164 1.70 11.65 5.83
N ALA A 165 1.18 11.95 7.02
CA ALA A 165 1.32 13.28 7.62
C ALA A 165 2.72 13.54 8.17
N ASP A 166 3.51 12.48 8.41
CA ASP A 166 4.85 12.54 9.01
C ASP A 166 5.76 11.49 8.32
N PRO A 167 6.09 11.71 7.03
CA PRO A 167 6.93 10.78 6.29
C PRO A 167 8.32 10.72 6.91
N LYS A 168 8.77 9.50 7.24
CA LYS A 168 10.14 9.24 7.70
C LYS A 168 11.11 9.25 6.52
N PRO A 169 12.45 9.38 6.76
CA PRO A 169 13.43 9.25 5.69
C PRO A 169 13.19 7.98 4.86
N GLY A 170 13.14 8.12 3.54
CA GLY A 170 12.82 7.02 2.63
C GLY A 170 11.33 6.66 2.54
N GLN A 171 10.42 7.52 3.01
CA GLN A 171 8.98 7.41 2.78
C GLN A 171 8.48 8.61 1.99
N ALA A 172 7.47 8.40 1.15
CA ALA A 172 6.79 9.50 0.47
C ALA A 172 5.60 10.00 1.27
N ARG A 173 5.21 11.26 1.01
CA ARG A 173 3.97 11.83 1.54
C ARG A 173 2.73 11.16 0.95
N ASN A 174 2.74 10.82 -0.33
CA ASN A 174 1.61 10.18 -0.99
C ASN A 174 1.89 8.70 -1.21
N ILE A 175 0.94 7.88 -0.77
CA ILE A 175 0.93 6.45 -1.01
C ILE A 175 -0.32 6.16 -1.81
N ILE A 176 -0.17 5.47 -2.93
CA ILE A 176 -1.30 5.09 -3.78
C ILE A 176 -1.33 3.58 -3.87
N VAL A 177 -2.50 3.03 -3.60
CA VAL A 177 -2.81 1.61 -3.81
C VAL A 177 -3.76 1.52 -5.00
N TYR A 178 -3.30 0.95 -6.10
CA TYR A 178 -4.12 0.60 -7.25
C TYR A 178 -4.55 -0.85 -7.11
N GLU A 179 -5.85 -1.15 -7.18
CA GLU A 179 -6.35 -2.52 -7.05
C GLU A 179 -6.79 -3.08 -8.41
N THR A 180 -6.44 -4.34 -8.67
CA THR A 180 -6.84 -5.06 -9.88
C THR A 180 -7.42 -6.42 -9.52
N ASP A 181 -8.47 -6.82 -10.21
CA ASP A 181 -9.06 -8.16 -10.20
C ASP A 181 -8.51 -9.03 -11.34
N ILE A 182 -7.70 -8.46 -12.25
CA ILE A 182 -6.97 -9.20 -13.27
C ILE A 182 -6.05 -10.22 -12.59
N ALA A 183 -6.21 -11.49 -12.95
CA ALA A 183 -5.52 -12.63 -12.31
C ALA A 183 -3.98 -12.51 -12.35
N ASP A 184 -3.44 -11.82 -13.35
CA ASP A 184 -2.04 -11.46 -13.48
C ASP A 184 -1.86 -9.93 -13.33
N PRO A 185 -1.48 -9.45 -12.13
CA PRO A 185 -1.25 -8.03 -11.88
C PRO A 185 -0.13 -7.43 -12.74
N ALA A 186 0.81 -8.23 -13.26
CA ALA A 186 1.84 -7.75 -14.17
C ALA A 186 1.24 -7.28 -15.49
N LYS A 187 0.23 -7.99 -16.02
CA LYS A 187 -0.49 -7.59 -17.24
C LYS A 187 -1.31 -6.34 -17.02
N ALA A 188 -1.96 -6.22 -15.85
CA ALA A 188 -2.66 -5.00 -15.46
C ALA A 188 -1.71 -3.79 -15.52
N GLN A 189 -0.53 -3.90 -14.88
CA GLN A 189 0.46 -2.83 -14.87
C GLN A 189 1.05 -2.54 -16.26
N ALA A 190 1.33 -3.57 -17.07
CA ALA A 190 1.85 -3.40 -18.42
C ALA A 190 0.88 -2.61 -19.32
N GLY A 191 -0.43 -2.90 -19.21
CA GLY A 191 -1.47 -2.16 -19.93
C GLY A 191 -1.51 -0.68 -19.54
N ILE A 192 -1.42 -0.38 -18.25
CA ILE A 192 -1.36 1.01 -17.76
C ILE A 192 -0.09 1.71 -18.22
N ARG A 193 1.07 1.04 -18.25
CA ARG A 193 2.31 1.64 -18.76
C ARG A 193 2.20 2.05 -20.23
N GLU A 194 1.52 1.26 -21.05
CA GLU A 194 1.29 1.60 -22.45
C GLU A 194 0.31 2.78 -22.58
N HIS A 195 -0.81 2.73 -21.85
CA HIS A 195 -1.78 3.84 -21.83
C HIS A 195 -1.18 5.14 -21.25
N GLY A 196 -0.23 5.03 -20.32
CA GLY A 196 0.47 6.15 -19.70
C GLY A 196 1.19 7.07 -20.69
N LYS A 197 1.48 6.59 -21.90
CA LYS A 197 2.07 7.41 -22.97
C LYS A 197 1.11 8.48 -23.52
N THR A 198 -0.20 8.32 -23.30
CA THR A 198 -1.23 9.28 -23.76
C THR A 198 -1.86 10.07 -22.61
N MET A 199 -1.49 9.77 -21.37
CA MET A 199 -1.97 10.46 -20.17
C MET A 199 -1.39 11.86 -20.06
N VAL A 200 -2.08 12.75 -19.35
CA VAL A 200 -1.56 14.10 -19.08
C VAL A 200 -0.29 13.97 -18.22
N PRO A 201 0.88 14.40 -18.73
CA PRO A 201 2.13 14.25 -18.00
C PRO A 201 2.13 15.10 -16.74
N SER A 202 2.95 14.70 -15.77
CA SER A 202 3.18 15.49 -14.56
C SER A 202 3.75 16.87 -14.93
N PRO A 203 3.16 17.98 -14.44
CA PRO A 203 3.69 19.32 -14.68
C PRO A 203 4.92 19.65 -13.81
N MET A 204 5.33 18.73 -12.93
CA MET A 204 6.53 18.83 -12.11
C MET A 204 7.35 17.54 -12.11
N PRO A 205 8.67 17.62 -11.81
CA PRO A 205 9.47 16.42 -11.52
C PRO A 205 8.94 15.68 -10.30
N LEU A 206 8.79 14.36 -10.44
CA LEU A 206 8.37 13.47 -9.36
C LEU A 206 9.57 12.71 -8.81
N GLU A 207 9.54 12.43 -7.51
CA GLU A 207 10.38 11.44 -6.87
C GLU A 207 9.53 10.23 -6.52
N VAL A 208 9.90 9.07 -7.06
CA VAL A 208 9.24 7.79 -6.79
C VAL A 208 10.11 7.03 -5.81
N VAL A 209 9.64 6.95 -4.56
CA VAL A 209 10.32 6.26 -3.45
C VAL A 209 10.13 4.75 -3.55
N THR A 210 8.98 4.31 -4.03
CA THR A 210 8.61 2.90 -4.19
C THR A 210 7.63 2.79 -5.33
N PHE A 211 7.81 1.78 -6.16
CA PHE A 211 6.82 1.40 -7.16
C PHE A 211 6.85 -0.10 -7.28
N ALA A 212 5.85 -0.78 -6.73
CA ALA A 212 5.85 -2.23 -6.72
C ALA A 212 4.52 -2.88 -7.06
N VAL A 213 4.63 -3.94 -7.86
CA VAL A 213 3.51 -4.80 -8.29
C VAL A 213 3.49 -6.01 -7.37
N TYR A 214 2.33 -6.27 -6.76
CA TYR A 214 2.15 -7.38 -5.85
C TYR A 214 0.96 -8.26 -6.25
N LYS A 215 1.12 -9.56 -6.07
CA LYS A 215 0.06 -10.57 -6.21
C LYS A 215 -0.43 -11.00 -4.84
N ARG A 216 -1.74 -11.18 -4.67
CA ARG A 216 -2.30 -11.65 -3.39
C ARG A 216 -1.77 -13.04 -3.02
N ILE A 217 -1.57 -13.26 -1.72
CA ILE A 217 -1.25 -14.55 -1.10
C ILE A 217 -2.16 -14.86 0.08
#